data_AF-D5GXQ4-F1
#
_entry.id   AF-D5GXQ4-F1
#
_cell.length_a   1.000
_cell.length_b   1.000
_cell.length_c   1.000
_cell.angle_alpha   90.00
_cell.angle_beta   90.00
_cell.angle_gamma   90.00
#
_symmetry.space_group_name_H-M   'P 1'
#
loop_
_entity.id
_entity.type
_entity.pdbx_description
1 polymer ?
#
loop_
_entity_poly.entity_id
_entity_poly.type
_entity_poly.pdbx_seq_one_letter_code
_entity_poly.pdbx_strand_id
1 'polypeptide(L)'
;MKTVQETLREMDKKELLRKFFYEHPNKLDSFDDDLTIAQAKERANKVIGKYIERLETMEVKPNDRQMIFYMYEYLGSYKLDQNRGLCTVADLQEKGIEAPNYGIEYTPQEEIMGYCVADTEMTQYYLNDLMVEIIWDASFFGVEQEKLPEAIKELEEADKEIDEGLEKSFSSYEEFYTVMNHDHRN
;
A
#
# COMPACT_ATOMS: atom_id res chain seq x y z
N MET A 1 -14.35 -14.65 7.31
CA MET A 1 -13.44 -13.70 6.64
C MET A 1 -12.19 -14.46 6.26
N LYS A 2 -11.74 -14.33 5.02
CA LYS A 2 -10.49 -14.91 4.53
C LYS A 2 -9.36 -13.93 4.78
N THR A 3 -8.14 -14.42 4.89
CA THR A 3 -6.94 -13.59 4.84
C THR A 3 -6.73 -13.03 3.44
N VAL A 4 -5.90 -11.98 3.31
CA VAL A 4 -5.47 -11.45 2.01
C VAL A 4 -4.86 -12.56 1.16
N GLN A 5 -4.00 -13.41 1.73
CA GLN A 5 -3.40 -14.53 0.98
C GLN A 5 -4.42 -15.57 0.52
N GLU A 6 -5.35 -15.98 1.37
CA GLU A 6 -6.40 -16.92 1.01
C GLU A 6 -7.30 -16.37 -0.11
N THR A 7 -7.69 -15.09 0.00
CA THR A 7 -8.41 -14.40 -1.07
C THR A 7 -7.61 -14.38 -2.36
N LEU A 8 -6.33 -14.00 -2.30
CA LEU A 8 -5.44 -13.93 -3.47
C LEU A 8 -5.37 -15.26 -4.22
N ARG A 9 -5.22 -16.38 -3.49
CA ARG A 9 -5.13 -17.74 -4.06
C ARG A 9 -6.38 -18.18 -4.83
N GLU A 10 -7.54 -17.59 -4.53
CA GLU A 10 -8.81 -17.94 -5.15
C GLU A 10 -9.16 -17.09 -6.38
N MET A 11 -8.42 -15.99 -6.59
CA MET A 11 -8.70 -15.05 -7.68
C MET A 11 -8.17 -15.54 -9.04
N ASP A 12 -8.77 -15.07 -10.13
CA ASP A 12 -8.21 -15.26 -11.46
C ASP A 12 -6.98 -14.35 -11.64
N LYS A 13 -5.80 -14.98 -11.57
CA LYS A 13 -4.52 -14.30 -11.72
C LYS A 13 -4.37 -13.51 -13.03
N LYS A 14 -4.97 -13.96 -14.14
CA LYS A 14 -4.91 -13.21 -15.41
C LYS A 14 -5.73 -11.94 -15.33
N GLU A 15 -6.90 -12.01 -14.71
CA GLU A 15 -7.73 -10.83 -14.47
C GLU A 15 -7.06 -9.86 -13.51
N LEU A 16 -6.48 -10.37 -12.42
CA LEU A 16 -5.76 -9.58 -11.44
C LEU A 16 -4.56 -8.85 -12.07
N LEU A 17 -3.72 -9.55 -12.85
CA LEU A 17 -2.59 -8.95 -13.58
C LEU A 17 -3.06 -7.90 -14.59
N ARG A 18 -4.12 -8.19 -15.34
CA ARG A 18 -4.69 -7.23 -16.31
C ARG A 18 -5.13 -5.95 -15.60
N LYS A 19 -5.80 -6.08 -14.45
CA LYS A 19 -6.27 -4.93 -13.68
C LYS A 19 -5.10 -4.17 -13.04
N PHE A 20 -4.12 -4.87 -12.48
CA PHE A 20 -2.92 -4.25 -11.91
C PHE A 20 -2.24 -3.31 -12.91
N PHE A 21 -2.00 -3.75 -14.15
CA PHE A 21 -1.38 -2.90 -15.17
C PHE A 21 -2.32 -1.84 -15.78
N TYR A 22 -3.63 -1.97 -15.56
CA TYR A 22 -4.59 -0.94 -15.95
C TYR A 22 -4.57 0.22 -14.95
N GLU A 23 -4.60 -0.08 -13.64
CA GLU A 23 -4.56 0.93 -12.56
C GLU A 23 -3.15 1.52 -12.37
N HIS A 24 -2.12 0.69 -12.51
CA HIS A 24 -0.71 1.08 -12.36
C HIS A 24 0.06 0.82 -13.66
N PRO A 25 -0.20 1.62 -14.72
CA PRO A 25 0.45 1.43 -16.00
C PRO A 25 1.95 1.70 -15.88
N ASN A 26 2.76 0.88 -16.55
CA ASN A 26 4.19 1.14 -16.66
C ASN A 26 4.42 2.50 -17.33
N LYS A 27 5.30 3.32 -16.75
CA LYS A 27 5.73 4.57 -17.37
C LYS A 27 6.71 4.25 -18.52
N LEU A 28 6.57 4.96 -19.64
CA LEU A 28 7.41 4.77 -20.83
C LEU A 28 8.90 4.93 -20.52
N ASP A 29 9.22 5.90 -19.66
CA ASP A 29 10.58 6.27 -19.28
C ASP A 29 11.24 5.26 -18.30
N SER A 30 10.53 4.20 -17.91
CA SER A 30 11.02 3.16 -16.99
C SER A 30 11.73 2.01 -17.68
N PHE A 31 11.88 2.06 -19.00
CA PHE A 31 12.51 1.00 -19.78
C PHE A 31 13.79 1.47 -20.46
N ASP A 32 14.73 0.54 -20.61
CA ASP A 32 15.94 0.74 -21.39
C ASP A 32 15.57 1.06 -22.85
N ASP A 33 16.24 2.05 -23.44
CA ASP A 33 15.98 2.53 -24.81
C ASP A 33 16.13 1.41 -25.85
N ASP A 34 16.89 0.36 -25.49
CA ASP A 34 17.16 -0.80 -26.34
C ASP A 34 16.03 -1.86 -26.33
N LEU A 35 14.99 -1.71 -25.50
CA LEU A 35 13.87 -2.66 -25.41
C LEU A 35 12.67 -2.25 -26.26
N THR A 36 12.13 -3.18 -27.03
CA THR A 36 10.82 -2.97 -27.66
C THR A 36 9.70 -2.92 -26.61
N ILE A 37 8.61 -2.22 -26.90
CA ILE A 37 7.41 -2.17 -26.04
C ILE A 37 6.90 -3.59 -25.68
N ALA A 38 7.00 -4.53 -26.62
CA ALA A 38 6.58 -5.92 -26.39
C ALA A 38 7.45 -6.62 -25.33
N GLN A 39 8.78 -6.49 -25.44
CA GLN A 39 9.72 -7.06 -24.47
C GLN A 39 9.59 -6.40 -23.09
N ALA A 40 9.38 -5.08 -23.05
CA ALA A 40 9.10 -4.33 -21.82
C ALA A 40 7.85 -4.86 -21.10
N LYS A 41 6.74 -5.05 -21.84
CA LYS A 41 5.50 -5.63 -21.31
C LYS A 41 5.68 -7.07 -20.83
N GLU A 42 6.39 -7.90 -21.59
CA GLU A 42 6.67 -9.29 -21.19
C GLU A 42 7.49 -9.34 -19.90
N ARG A 43 8.52 -8.51 -19.79
CA ARG A 43 9.35 -8.38 -18.59
C ARG A 43 8.51 -7.94 -17.38
N ALA A 44 7.69 -6.91 -17.53
CA ALA A 44 6.83 -6.43 -16.45
C ALA A 44 5.85 -7.52 -15.97
N ASN A 45 5.16 -8.19 -16.90
CA ASN A 45 4.28 -9.31 -16.57
C ASN A 45 5.00 -10.44 -15.83
N LYS A 46 6.23 -10.75 -16.22
CA LYS A 46 7.05 -11.76 -15.55
C LYS A 46 7.44 -11.35 -14.13
N VAL A 47 7.80 -10.08 -13.91
CA VAL A 47 8.16 -9.57 -12.58
C VAL A 47 6.95 -9.58 -11.65
N ILE A 48 5.84 -8.96 -12.05
CA ILE A 48 4.63 -8.89 -11.23
C ILE A 48 4.00 -10.27 -11.05
N GLY A 49 4.02 -11.12 -12.08
CA GLY A 49 3.54 -12.49 -11.97
C GLY A 49 4.29 -13.31 -10.92
N LYS A 50 5.62 -13.19 -10.86
CA LYS A 50 6.44 -13.83 -9.82
C LYS A 50 6.22 -13.24 -8.44
N TYR A 51 6.04 -11.93 -8.36
CA TYR A 51 5.72 -11.25 -7.11
C TYR A 51 4.41 -11.79 -6.51
N ILE A 52 3.35 -11.89 -7.32
CA ILE A 52 2.07 -12.47 -6.89
C ILE A 52 2.24 -13.93 -6.44
N GLU A 53 3.01 -14.75 -7.18
CA GLU A 53 3.31 -16.14 -6.77
C GLU A 53 4.00 -16.23 -5.42
N ARG A 54 4.92 -15.30 -5.14
CA ARG A 54 5.61 -15.24 -3.85
C ARG A 54 4.62 -14.89 -2.73
N LEU A 55 3.76 -13.89 -2.94
CA LEU A 55 2.71 -13.54 -1.97
C LEU A 55 1.74 -14.71 -1.71
N GLU A 56 1.37 -15.46 -2.75
CA GLU A 56 0.52 -16.65 -2.65
C GLU A 56 1.15 -17.79 -1.84
N THR A 57 2.48 -17.85 -1.72
CA THR A 57 3.18 -19.03 -1.16
C THR A 57 4.02 -18.74 0.08
N MET A 58 4.27 -17.48 0.39
CA MET A 58 5.06 -17.10 1.56
C MET A 58 4.42 -17.55 2.87
N GLU A 59 5.27 -17.78 3.88
CA GLU A 59 4.82 -17.97 5.25
C GLU A 59 4.23 -16.67 5.77
N VAL A 60 3.05 -16.75 6.39
CA VAL A 60 2.25 -15.61 6.79
C VAL A 60 2.28 -15.48 8.30
N LYS A 61 2.41 -14.26 8.82
CA LYS A 61 2.29 -13.98 10.24
C LYS A 61 0.81 -14.00 10.68
N PRO A 62 0.50 -14.48 11.89
CA PRO A 62 -0.85 -14.45 12.40
C PRO A 62 -1.36 -13.01 12.56
N ASN A 63 -2.64 -12.79 12.30
CA ASN A 63 -3.29 -11.49 12.43
C ASN A 63 -3.68 -11.19 13.88
N ASP A 64 -2.69 -11.10 14.77
CA ASP A 64 -2.91 -10.88 16.20
C ASP A 64 -3.58 -9.53 16.49
N ARG A 65 -3.33 -8.54 15.62
CA ARG A 65 -3.92 -7.20 15.68
C ARG A 65 -5.36 -7.13 15.14
N GLN A 66 -5.89 -8.22 14.59
CA GLN A 66 -7.21 -8.30 13.98
C GLN A 66 -7.43 -7.17 12.95
N MET A 67 -6.43 -6.93 12.12
CA MET A 67 -6.49 -5.97 11.02
C MET A 67 -7.45 -6.48 9.94
N ILE A 68 -8.24 -5.57 9.38
CA ILE A 68 -9.22 -5.88 8.36
C ILE A 68 -9.21 -4.84 7.24
N PHE A 69 -9.08 -5.32 6.01
CA PHE A 69 -9.31 -4.56 4.79
C PHE A 69 -10.77 -4.59 4.39
N TYR A 70 -11.29 -3.46 3.93
CA TYR A 70 -12.66 -3.33 3.44
C TYR A 70 -12.75 -2.22 2.40
N MET A 71 -13.82 -2.23 1.61
CA MET A 71 -14.16 -1.12 0.72
C MET A 71 -15.26 -0.27 1.35
N TYR A 72 -15.15 1.05 1.17
CA TYR A 72 -16.20 2.00 1.52
C TYR A 72 -16.34 3.05 0.43
N GLU A 73 -17.50 3.69 0.40
CA GLU A 73 -17.79 4.81 -0.48
C GLU A 73 -17.71 6.12 0.30
N TYR A 74 -17.23 7.15 -0.37
CA TYR A 74 -17.22 8.52 0.14
C TYR A 74 -17.70 9.47 -0.94
N LEU A 75 -18.28 10.59 -0.52
CA LEU A 75 -18.67 11.64 -1.45
C LEU A 75 -17.42 12.46 -1.81
N GLY A 76 -16.85 12.18 -2.98
CA GLY A 76 -15.83 13.03 -3.58
C GLY A 76 -16.43 14.33 -4.12
N SER A 77 -15.62 15.14 -4.79
CA SER A 77 -15.99 16.52 -5.15
C SER A 77 -17.31 16.64 -5.92
N TYR A 78 -17.76 15.62 -6.68
CA TYR A 78 -19.03 15.64 -7.42
C TYR A 78 -19.64 14.24 -7.68
N LYS A 79 -19.10 13.18 -7.08
CA LYS A 79 -19.55 11.80 -7.30
C LYS A 79 -19.25 10.93 -6.09
N LEU A 80 -19.97 9.82 -6.01
CA LEU A 80 -19.64 8.76 -5.08
C LEU A 80 -18.37 8.08 -5.59
N ASP A 81 -17.31 8.13 -4.79
CA ASP A 81 -16.03 7.48 -5.07
C ASP A 81 -15.83 6.36 -4.05
N GLN A 82 -15.15 5.30 -4.47
CA GLN A 82 -14.79 4.18 -3.62
C GLN A 82 -13.35 4.33 -3.11
N ASN A 83 -13.09 3.85 -1.89
CA ASN A 83 -11.76 3.79 -1.32
C ASN A 83 -11.59 2.51 -0.49
N ARG A 84 -10.33 2.10 -0.31
CA ARG A 84 -9.98 1.03 0.64
C ARG A 84 -9.81 1.59 2.04
N GLY A 85 -10.26 0.82 3.02
CA GLY A 85 -10.02 1.03 4.44
C GLY A 85 -9.18 -0.10 5.01
N LEU A 86 -8.33 0.22 5.98
CA LEU A 86 -7.62 -0.72 6.83
C LEU A 86 -7.64 -0.23 8.27
N CYS A 87 -8.11 -1.07 9.17
CA CYS A 87 -8.24 -0.75 10.59
C CYS A 87 -8.22 -2.04 11.42
N THR A 88 -8.18 -1.92 12.75
CA THR A 88 -8.48 -3.07 13.60
C THR A 88 -10.00 -3.26 13.70
N VAL A 89 -10.45 -4.51 13.89
CA VAL A 89 -11.87 -4.78 14.19
C VAL A 89 -12.35 -4.02 15.43
N ALA A 90 -11.49 -3.86 16.43
CA ALA A 90 -11.80 -3.10 17.65
C ALA A 90 -12.05 -1.62 17.35
N ASP A 91 -11.23 -0.99 16.51
CA ASP A 91 -11.42 0.42 16.12
C ASP A 91 -12.77 0.63 15.40
N LEU A 92 -13.16 -0.28 14.51
CA LEU A 92 -14.48 -0.21 13.85
C LEU A 92 -15.63 -0.36 14.85
N GLN A 93 -15.49 -1.26 15.83
CA GLN A 93 -16.51 -1.48 16.84
C GLN A 93 -16.68 -0.28 17.78
N GLU A 94 -15.57 0.38 18.13
CA GLU A 94 -15.56 1.50 19.06
C GLU A 94 -15.94 2.82 18.37
N LYS A 95 -15.34 3.11 17.21
CA LYS A 95 -15.39 4.43 16.55
C LYS A 95 -16.24 4.44 15.29
N GLY A 96 -16.61 3.28 14.75
CA GLY A 96 -17.41 3.16 13.55
C GLY A 96 -16.78 3.93 12.37
N ILE A 97 -17.51 4.91 11.85
CA ILE A 97 -17.06 5.74 10.72
C ILE A 97 -15.85 6.63 11.04
N GLU A 98 -15.56 6.87 12.32
CA GLU A 98 -14.40 7.64 12.77
C GLU A 98 -13.17 6.76 13.05
N ALA A 99 -13.25 5.46 12.74
CA ALA A 99 -12.11 4.56 12.86
C ALA A 99 -10.94 5.04 11.98
N PRO A 100 -9.69 4.98 12.48
CA PRO A 100 -8.52 5.34 11.69
C PRO A 100 -8.36 4.43 10.48
N ASN A 101 -7.84 4.99 9.39
CA ASN A 101 -7.44 4.25 8.21
C ASN A 101 -5.91 4.18 8.14
N TYR A 102 -5.35 2.98 8.27
CA TYR A 102 -3.90 2.77 8.32
C TYR A 102 -3.29 2.53 6.92
N GLY A 103 -2.09 3.07 6.72
CA GLY A 103 -1.19 2.68 5.62
C GLY A 103 -0.54 1.32 5.87
N ILE A 104 0.06 0.74 4.84
CA ILE A 104 0.75 -0.57 4.89
C ILE A 104 2.15 -0.55 4.31
N GLU A 105 2.61 0.58 3.81
CA GLU A 105 3.84 0.72 3.03
C GLU A 105 5.07 0.30 3.85
N TYR A 106 5.07 0.58 5.15
CA TYR A 106 6.12 0.17 6.11
C TYR A 106 5.85 -1.19 6.79
N THR A 107 4.80 -1.90 6.38
CA THR A 107 4.44 -3.20 6.96
C THR A 107 5.09 -4.33 6.15
N PRO A 108 5.71 -5.34 6.80
CA PRO A 108 6.21 -6.52 6.11
C PRO A 108 5.10 -7.27 5.37
N GLN A 109 5.38 -7.74 4.16
CA GLN A 109 4.41 -8.46 3.33
C GLN A 109 3.83 -9.70 4.02
N GLU A 110 4.62 -10.43 4.82
CA GLU A 110 4.14 -11.61 5.55
C GLU A 110 3.06 -11.25 6.59
N GLU A 111 3.04 -10.01 7.09
CA GLU A 111 2.02 -9.52 8.01
C GLU A 111 0.79 -9.05 7.23
N ILE A 112 0.97 -8.27 6.15
CA ILE A 112 -0.12 -7.81 5.27
C ILE A 112 -0.93 -9.00 4.74
N MET A 113 -0.25 -10.07 4.30
CA MET A 113 -0.88 -11.28 3.77
C MET A 113 -1.76 -12.00 4.80
N GLY A 114 -1.52 -11.78 6.11
CA GLY A 114 -2.28 -12.36 7.21
C GLY A 114 -3.52 -11.56 7.57
N TYR A 115 -3.60 -10.28 7.18
CA TYR A 115 -4.76 -9.45 7.47
C TYR A 115 -6.03 -10.00 6.85
N CYS A 116 -7.18 -9.73 7.48
CA CYS A 116 -8.46 -10.22 6.98
C CYS A 116 -9.00 -9.32 5.87
N VAL A 117 -9.78 -9.89 4.96
CA VAL A 117 -10.62 -9.16 4.00
C VAL A 117 -12.07 -9.26 4.45
N ALA A 118 -12.75 -8.11 4.52
CA ALA A 118 -14.14 -8.02 4.91
C ALA A 118 -15.06 -8.71 3.90
N ASP A 119 -16.07 -9.41 4.41
CA ASP A 119 -17.06 -10.15 3.60
C ASP A 119 -18.36 -9.34 3.40
N THR A 120 -18.24 -8.01 3.30
CA THR A 120 -19.40 -7.14 3.04
C THR A 120 -19.71 -7.13 1.54
N GLU A 121 -20.98 -6.93 1.18
CA GLU A 121 -21.40 -6.87 -0.23
C GLU A 121 -20.56 -5.87 -1.04
N MET A 122 -20.27 -4.69 -0.48
CA MET A 122 -19.43 -3.68 -1.12
C MET A 122 -17.98 -4.15 -1.32
N THR A 123 -17.38 -4.77 -0.31
CA THR A 123 -16.00 -5.29 -0.42
C THR A 123 -15.92 -6.42 -1.45
N GLN A 124 -16.91 -7.32 -1.48
CA GLN A 124 -16.95 -8.41 -2.44
C GLN A 124 -17.21 -7.91 -3.87
N TYR A 125 -18.04 -6.88 -4.03
CA TYR A 125 -18.28 -6.23 -5.33
C TYR A 125 -17.00 -5.61 -5.91
N TYR A 126 -16.19 -4.96 -5.06
CA TYR A 126 -14.93 -4.29 -5.43
C TYR A 126 -13.68 -5.11 -5.09
N LEU A 127 -13.81 -6.44 -4.97
CA LEU A 127 -12.71 -7.28 -4.46
C LEU A 127 -11.45 -7.20 -5.33
N ASN A 128 -11.62 -7.16 -6.65
CA ASN A 128 -10.51 -7.01 -7.59
C ASN A 128 -9.80 -5.66 -7.42
N ASP A 129 -10.52 -4.57 -7.18
CA ASP A 129 -9.94 -3.25 -6.90
C ASP A 129 -9.15 -3.27 -5.59
N LEU A 130 -9.76 -3.76 -4.52
CA LEU A 130 -9.13 -3.84 -3.21
C LEU A 130 -7.81 -4.63 -3.26
N MET A 131 -7.83 -5.80 -3.91
CA MET A 131 -6.66 -6.67 -3.95
C MET A 131 -5.52 -6.10 -4.81
N VAL A 132 -5.84 -5.38 -5.88
CA VAL A 132 -4.82 -4.68 -6.68
C VAL A 132 -4.12 -3.60 -5.85
N GLU A 133 -4.88 -2.78 -5.13
CA GLU A 133 -4.32 -1.72 -4.29
C GLU A 133 -3.47 -2.30 -3.15
N ILE A 134 -3.92 -3.37 -2.49
CA ILE A 134 -3.12 -4.04 -1.44
C ILE A 134 -1.78 -4.52 -2.00
N ILE A 135 -1.78 -5.19 -3.16
CA ILE A 135 -0.56 -5.73 -3.76
C ILE A 135 0.37 -4.61 -4.24
N TRP A 136 -0.19 -3.52 -4.76
CA TRP A 136 0.55 -2.33 -5.15
C TRP A 136 1.23 -1.66 -3.96
N ASP A 137 0.48 -1.34 -2.90
CA ASP A 137 1.01 -0.67 -1.71
C ASP A 137 2.01 -1.55 -0.96
N ALA A 138 1.77 -2.86 -0.91
CA ALA A 138 2.73 -3.82 -0.34
C ALA A 138 4.05 -3.91 -1.14
N SER A 139 4.08 -3.39 -2.37
CA SER A 139 5.28 -3.31 -3.22
C SER A 139 5.97 -1.95 -3.19
N PHE A 140 5.54 -1.02 -2.33
CA PHE A 140 6.05 0.36 -2.27
C PHE A 140 7.59 0.41 -2.17
N PHE A 141 8.18 -0.44 -1.32
CA PHE A 141 9.64 -0.54 -1.15
C PHE A 141 10.28 -1.64 -2.00
N GLY A 142 9.65 -1.98 -3.13
CA GLY A 142 10.10 -3.02 -4.04
C GLY A 142 9.26 -4.28 -3.95
N VAL A 143 9.28 -5.06 -5.03
CA VAL A 143 8.46 -6.28 -5.11
C VAL A 143 8.92 -7.32 -4.11
N GLU A 144 10.18 -7.36 -3.67
CA GLU A 144 10.70 -8.19 -2.57
C GLU A 144 10.90 -7.38 -1.27
N GLN A 145 10.39 -6.14 -1.21
CA GLN A 145 10.62 -5.17 -0.14
C GLN A 145 12.11 -4.87 0.12
N GLU A 146 12.92 -4.81 -0.95
CA GLU A 146 14.38 -4.65 -0.83
C GLU A 146 14.79 -3.37 -0.09
N LYS A 147 13.98 -2.31 -0.18
CA LYS A 147 14.25 -1.00 0.43
C LYS A 147 13.56 -0.78 1.79
N LEU A 148 12.71 -1.72 2.22
CA LEU A 148 11.98 -1.58 3.48
C LEU A 148 12.93 -1.49 4.69
N PRO A 149 14.00 -2.30 4.81
CA PRO A 149 14.91 -2.20 5.96
C PRO A 149 15.61 -0.85 6.08
N GLU A 150 15.99 -0.23 4.94
CA GLU A 150 16.59 1.10 4.91
C GLU A 150 15.58 2.16 5.37
N ALA A 151 14.36 2.12 4.84
CA ALA A 151 13.31 3.06 5.21
C ALA A 151 12.88 2.95 6.68
N ILE A 152 12.81 1.73 7.24
CA ILE A 152 12.56 1.54 8.68
C ILE A 152 13.69 2.16 9.52
N LYS A 153 14.95 1.97 9.10
CA LYS A 153 16.09 2.54 9.82
C LYS A 153 16.07 4.07 9.78
N GLU A 154 15.75 4.67 8.63
CA GLU A 154 15.58 6.13 8.51
C GLU A 154 14.46 6.65 9.42
N LEU A 155 13.35 5.91 9.50
CA LEU A 155 12.24 6.25 10.39
C LEU A 155 12.64 6.18 11.87
N GLU A 156 13.34 5.12 12.29
CA GLU A 156 13.84 4.96 13.65
C GLU A 156 14.87 6.04 14.03
N GLU A 157 15.71 6.46 13.08
CA GLU A 157 16.67 7.54 13.29
C GLU A 157 15.97 8.90 13.45
N ALA A 158 14.95 9.19 12.63
CA ALA A 158 14.14 10.40 12.75
C ALA A 158 13.39 10.46 14.10
N ASP A 159 12.74 9.35 14.51
CA ASP A 159 12.06 9.27 15.81
C ASP A 159 13.02 9.57 16.98
N LYS A 160 14.27 9.09 16.88
CA LYS A 160 15.29 9.38 17.87
C LYS A 160 15.71 10.85 17.87
N GLU A 161 15.85 11.50 16.70
CA GLU A 161 16.16 12.93 16.61
C GLU A 161 15.04 13.79 17.22
N ILE A 162 13.79 13.38 17.06
CA ILE A 162 12.62 14.00 17.69
C ILE A 162 12.72 13.88 19.22
N ASP A 163 12.95 12.67 19.73
CA ASP A 163 13.05 12.41 21.18
C ASP A 163 14.22 13.15 21.83
N GLU A 164 15.33 13.32 21.10
CA GLU A 164 16.51 14.07 21.55
C GLU A 164 16.37 15.59 21.36
N GLY A 165 15.26 16.07 20.78
CA GLY A 165 14.99 17.49 20.54
C GLY A 165 15.94 18.13 19.53
N LEU A 166 16.52 17.32 18.64
CA LEU A 166 17.46 17.75 17.60
C LEU A 166 16.72 18.29 16.37
N GLU A 167 15.43 17.98 16.23
CA GLU A 167 14.61 18.50 15.15
C GLU A 167 14.16 19.95 15.35
N LYS A 168 14.10 20.69 14.24
CA LYS A 168 13.42 21.99 14.20
C LYS A 168 11.92 21.77 14.09
N SER A 169 11.22 21.96 15.21
CA SER A 169 9.77 22.12 15.18
C SER A 169 9.40 23.55 14.78
N PHE A 170 8.28 23.69 14.09
CA PHE A 170 7.72 24.99 13.70
C PHE A 170 6.41 25.20 14.43
N SER A 171 6.28 26.35 15.07
CA SER A 171 5.10 26.73 15.83
C SER A 171 4.02 27.39 14.97
N SER A 172 4.36 27.75 13.73
CA SER A 172 3.45 28.36 12.77
C SER A 172 3.82 28.04 11.32
N TYR A 173 2.84 28.13 10.43
CA TYR A 173 3.04 27.98 9.00
C TYR A 173 4.02 29.03 8.43
N GLU A 174 3.98 30.27 8.91
CA GLU A 174 4.89 31.34 8.48
C GLU A 174 6.35 31.05 8.83
N GLU A 175 6.59 30.42 9.99
CA GLU A 175 7.92 30.00 10.44
C GLU A 175 8.48 28.90 9.52
N PHE A 176 7.65 27.89 9.23
CA PHE A 176 7.98 26.83 8.28
C PHE A 176 8.27 27.39 6.88
N TYR A 177 7.39 28.26 6.36
CA TYR A 177 7.51 28.85 5.03
C TYR A 177 8.75 29.73 4.88
N THR A 178 9.15 30.44 5.93
CA THR A 178 10.36 31.27 5.94
C THR A 178 11.62 30.42 5.81
N VAL A 179 11.69 29.30 6.53
CA VAL A 179 12.85 28.38 6.45
C VAL A 179 12.93 27.70 5.09
N MET A 180 11.81 27.17 4.59
CA MET A 180 11.75 26.51 3.28
C MET A 180 12.19 27.43 2.12
N ASN A 181 11.88 28.72 2.18
CA ASN A 181 12.25 29.68 1.13
C ASN A 181 13.63 30.33 1.31
N HIS A 182 14.26 30.18 2.48
CA HIS A 182 15.63 30.64 2.70
C HIS A 182 16.68 29.62 2.22
N ASP A 183 16.37 28.32 2.28
CA ASP A 183 17.30 27.25 1.83
C ASP A 183 17.42 27.15 0.30
N HIS A 184 16.52 27.77 -0.48
CA HIS A 184 16.62 27.83 -1.96
C HIS A 184 17.50 28.97 -2.50
N ARG A 185 18.23 29.70 -1.64
CA ARG A 185 19.09 30.83 -2.04
C ARG A 185 20.60 30.60 -1.86
N ASN A 186 21.05 29.38 -1.59
CA ASN A 186 22.48 29.01 -1.54
C ASN A 186 22.83 27.95 -2.57
#